data_AF-A0A535ZB31-F1
#
_entry.id   AF-A0A535ZB31-F1
#
_cell.length_a   1.000
_cell.length_b   1.000
_cell.length_c   1.000
_cell.angle_alpha   90.00
_cell.angle_beta   90.00
_cell.angle_gamma   90.00
#
_symmetry.space_group_name_H-M   'P 1'
#
loop_
_entity.id
_entity.type
_entity.pdbx_description
1 polymer ?
#
loop_
_entity_poly.entity_id
_entity_poly.type
_entity_poly.pdbx_seq_one_letter_code
_entity_poly.pdbx_strand_id
1 'polypeptide(L)' 'MKGWRRSSRSRSAVRSRRAPGMPTGDLVAERIGVRPVGVPHMGGYAVGRRLVERYLERTGLKAAQVIVRPVSEIFEGARR' A
#
# COMPACT_ATOMS: atom_id res chain seq x y z
N MET A 1 -11.45 30.27 34.40
CA MET A 1 -10.27 31.17 34.29
C MET A 1 -9.22 30.64 35.26
N LYS A 2 -7.96 30.29 34.98
CA LYS A 2 -7.04 30.25 33.82
C LYS A 2 -6.09 29.06 34.14
N GLY A 3 -5.75 28.18 33.22
CA GLY A 3 -4.50 28.32 32.47
C GLY A 3 -3.87 26.94 32.20
N TRP A 4 -4.29 26.29 31.11
CA TRP A 4 -3.66 25.05 30.66
C TRP A 4 -2.44 25.41 29.82
N ARG A 5 -1.25 25.22 30.39
CA ARG A 5 0.05 25.49 29.75
C ARG A 5 0.19 24.58 28.52
N ARG A 6 0.19 25.15 27.32
CA ARG A 6 0.57 24.44 26.09
C ARG A 6 2.07 24.11 26.19
N SER A 7 2.42 22.89 26.57
CA SER A 7 3.79 22.40 26.41
C SER A 7 4.00 22.12 24.91
N SER A 8 4.74 23.02 24.27
CA SER A 8 5.31 22.84 22.94
C SER A 8 6.18 21.59 22.91
N ARG A 9 5.60 20.44 22.53
CA ARG A 9 6.41 19.29 22.12
C ARG A 9 7.02 19.62 20.77
N SER A 10 8.30 19.98 20.84
CA SER A 10 9.33 19.85 19.82
C SER A 10 8.93 18.85 18.75
N ARG A 11 8.85 19.31 17.50
CA ARG A 11 8.73 18.46 16.31
C ARG A 11 10.06 17.73 16.15
N SER A 12 10.25 16.65 16.90
CA SER A 12 11.29 15.68 16.63
C SER A 12 11.03 15.12 15.24
N ALA A 13 11.89 15.50 14.29
CA ALA A 13 11.90 15.00 12.94
C ALA A 13 11.85 13.47 12.96
N VAL A 14 10.69 12.92 12.61
CA VAL A 14 10.55 11.51 12.32
C VAL A 14 11.46 11.25 11.14
N ARG A 15 12.60 10.62 11.42
CA ARG A 15 13.52 10.06 10.44
C ARG A 15 12.67 9.32 9.41
N SER A 16 12.63 9.86 8.19
CA SER A 16 11.90 9.34 7.04
C SER A 16 12.26 7.86 6.84
N ARG A 17 11.50 6.98 7.49
CA ARG A 17 11.36 5.60 7.07
C ARG A 17 10.58 5.73 5.77
N ARG A 18 11.18 5.38 4.64
CA ARG A 18 10.50 5.27 3.35
C ARG A 18 9.15 4.63 3.63
N ALA A 19 8.05 5.35 3.41
CA ALA A 19 6.74 4.76 3.56
C ALA A 19 6.72 3.56 2.59
N PRO A 20 6.56 2.32 3.06
CA PRO A 20 6.47 1.18 2.17
C PRO A 20 5.35 1.48 1.16
N GLY A 21 5.65 1.31 -0.12
CA GLY A 21 4.92 1.89 -1.27
C GLY A 21 3.42 1.96 -1.04
N MET A 22 2.89 3.19 -0.96
CA MET A 22 1.48 3.45 -0.74
C MET A 22 0.67 2.83 -1.90
N PRO A 23 -0.25 1.89 -1.65
CA PRO A 23 -1.01 1.23 -2.73
C PRO A 23 -1.81 2.22 -3.59
N THR A 24 -2.12 3.38 -3.03
CA THR A 24 -2.96 4.44 -3.61
C THR A 24 -2.19 5.43 -4.50
N GLY A 25 -0.85 5.38 -4.52
CA GLY A 25 0.00 6.19 -5.40
C GLY A 25 0.32 7.62 -4.89
N ASP A 26 1.04 8.37 -5.73
CA ASP A 26 1.65 9.66 -5.39
C ASP A 26 0.64 10.75 -5.03
N LEU A 27 -0.55 10.76 -5.63
CA LEU A 27 -1.62 11.71 -5.26
C LEU A 27 -2.00 11.61 -3.78
N VAL A 28 -1.96 10.40 -3.21
CA VAL A 28 -2.26 10.24 -1.79
C VAL A 28 -1.01 10.45 -0.93
N ALA A 29 0.17 10.10 -1.43
CA ALA A 29 1.44 10.44 -0.78
C ALA A 29 1.54 11.94 -0.50
N GLU A 30 1.23 12.78 -1.49
CA GLU A 30 1.17 14.24 -1.35
C GLU A 30 0.17 14.66 -0.25
N ARG A 31 -1.04 14.08 -0.27
CA ARG A 31 -2.12 14.42 0.67
C ARG A 31 -1.79 14.09 2.14
N ILE A 32 -0.96 13.07 2.38
CA ILE A 32 -0.59 12.63 3.74
C ILE A 32 0.81 13.10 4.16
N GLY A 33 1.46 13.95 3.37
CA GLY A 33 2.78 14.50 3.69
C GLY A 33 3.94 13.49 3.55
N VAL A 34 3.77 12.46 2.72
CA VAL A 34 4.80 11.48 2.38
C VAL A 34 5.42 11.86 1.03
N ARG A 35 6.74 11.66 0.88
CA ARG A 35 7.46 11.96 -0.37
C ARG A 35 6.93 11.08 -1.52
N PRO A 36 6.48 11.68 -2.65
CA PRO A 36 6.14 10.94 -3.87
C PRO A 36 7.35 10.20 -4.44
N VAL A 37 7.12 9.03 -5.05
CA VAL A 37 8.20 8.17 -5.58
C VAL A 37 8.00 7.74 -7.03
N GLY A 38 7.07 8.37 -7.75
CA GLY A 38 6.76 8.07 -9.15
C GLY A 38 5.69 6.99 -9.32
N VAL A 39 4.87 6.72 -8.30
CA VAL A 39 3.80 5.70 -8.38
C VAL A 39 2.51 6.37 -8.85
N PRO A 40 1.93 5.97 -10.00
CA PRO A 40 0.65 6.49 -10.47
C PRO A 40 -0.46 6.28 -9.43
N HIS A 41 -1.50 7.10 -9.50
CA HIS A 41 -2.67 6.92 -8.66
C HIS A 41 -3.23 5.49 -8.80
N MET A 42 -3.56 4.86 -7.66
CA MET A 42 -4.03 3.48 -7.60
C MET A 42 -3.06 2.43 -8.17
N GLY A 43 -1.75 2.75 -8.25
CA GLY A 43 -0.74 1.86 -8.82
C GLY A 43 -0.66 0.49 -8.13
N GLY A 44 -0.82 0.44 -6.80
CA GLY A 44 -0.84 -0.84 -6.07
C GLY A 44 -2.05 -1.71 -6.41
N TYR A 45 -3.22 -1.10 -6.67
CA TYR A 45 -4.41 -1.82 -7.09
C TYR A 45 -4.27 -2.37 -8.51
N ALA A 46 -3.73 -1.59 -9.44
CA ALA A 46 -3.48 -2.03 -10.81
C ALA A 46 -2.51 -3.22 -10.86
N VAL A 47 -1.39 -3.14 -10.13
CA VAL A 47 -0.42 -4.25 -10.03
C VAL A 47 -1.04 -5.47 -9.35
N GLY A 48 -1.75 -5.27 -8.23
CA GLY A 48 -2.40 -6.35 -7.50
C GLY A 48 -3.42 -7.11 -8.36
N ARG A 49 -4.26 -6.38 -9.11
CA ARG A 49 -5.20 -7.00 -10.06
C ARG A 49 -4.51 -7.85 -11.09
N ARG A 50 -3.44 -7.35 -11.72
CA ARG A 50 -2.70 -8.08 -12.75
C ARG A 50 -2.10 -9.38 -12.21
N LEU A 51 -1.60 -9.36 -10.98
CA LEU A 51 -1.07 -10.56 -10.30
C LEU A 51 -2.17 -11.58 -10.02
N VAL A 52 -3.32 -11.14 -9.52
CA VAL A 52 -4.48 -12.02 -9.27
C VAL A 52 -4.99 -12.61 -10.58
N GLU A 53 -5.16 -11.80 -11.63
CA GLU A 53 -5.57 -12.28 -12.96
C GLU A 53 -4.63 -13.38 -13.46
N ARG A 54 -3.31 -13.16 -13.43
CA ARG A 54 -2.31 -14.15 -13.84
C ARG A 54 -2.37 -15.43 -13.01
N TYR A 55 -2.60 -15.31 -11.70
CA TYR A 55 -2.73 -16.46 -10.81
C TYR A 55 -3.99 -17.29 -11.14
N LEU A 56 -5.13 -16.64 -11.37
CA LEU A 56 -6.38 -17.33 -11.72
C LEU A 56 -6.27 -18.01 -13.09
N GLU A 57 -5.70 -17.33 -14.09
CA GLU A 57 -5.44 -17.88 -15.43
C GLU A 57 -4.62 -19.17 -15.37
N ARG A 58 -3.62 -19.22 -14.48
CA ARG A 58 -2.70 -20.36 -14.37
C ARG A 58 -3.25 -21.53 -13.58
N THR A 59 -4.01 -21.23 -12.55
CA THR A 59 -4.55 -22.26 -11.65
C THR A 59 -5.90 -22.79 -12.13
N GLY A 60 -6.57 -22.08 -13.05
CA GLY A 60 -7.95 -22.37 -13.44
C GLY A 60 -8.97 -22.10 -12.33
N LEU A 61 -8.53 -21.53 -11.20
CA LEU A 61 -9.39 -21.20 -10.08
C LEU A 61 -10.19 -19.93 -10.38
N LYS A 62 -11.35 -19.82 -9.75
CA LYS A 62 -12.17 -18.61 -9.75
C LYS A 62 -11.81 -17.74 -8.55
N ALA A 63 -11.99 -16.44 -8.71
CA ALA A 63 -11.75 -15.46 -7.65
C ALA A 63 -12.42 -15.85 -6.31
N ALA A 64 -13.67 -16.31 -6.36
CA ALA A 64 -14.43 -16.73 -5.18
C ALA A 64 -13.78 -17.86 -4.38
N GLN A 65 -13.01 -18.74 -5.03
CA GLN A 65 -12.35 -19.87 -4.40
C GLN A 65 -11.06 -19.47 -3.67
N VAL A 66 -10.56 -18.25 -3.91
CA VAL A 66 -9.22 -17.83 -3.48
C VAL A 66 -9.21 -16.59 -2.58
N ILE A 67 -10.38 -16.09 -2.18
CA ILE A 67 -10.54 -14.88 -1.36
C ILE A 67 -9.75 -14.94 -0.04
N VAL A 68 -9.67 -16.13 0.58
CA VAL A 68 -9.02 -16.32 1.89
C VAL A 68 -7.67 -17.02 1.79
N ARG A 69 -7.11 -17.15 0.58
CA ARG A 69 -5.80 -17.77 0.37
C ARG A 69 -4.68 -16.82 0.84
N PRO A 70 -3.56 -17.35 1.37
CA PRO A 70 -2.41 -16.53 1.70
C PRO A 70 -1.88 -15.76 0.48
N VAL A 71 -1.49 -14.50 0.68
CA VAL A 71 -0.96 -13.68 -0.42
C VAL A 71 0.35 -14.24 -1.01
N SER A 72 1.11 -14.98 -0.21
CA SER A 72 2.34 -15.66 -0.67
C SER A 72 2.05 -16.69 -1.75
N GLU A 73 0.96 -17.46 -1.62
CA GLU A 73 0.52 -18.46 -2.60
C GLU A 73 0.17 -17.79 -3.95
N ILE A 74 -0.49 -16.63 -3.90
CA ILE A 74 -0.82 -15.84 -5.09
C ILE A 74 0.45 -15.34 -5.78
N PHE A 75 1.42 -14.81 -5.03
CA PHE A 75 2.68 -14.34 -5.61
C PHE A 75 3.51 -15.45 -6.22
N GLU A 76 3.58 -16.61 -5.58
CA GLU A 76 4.29 -17.78 -6.09
C GLU A 76 3.64 -18.30 -7.38
N GLY A 77 2.32 -18.49 -7.38
CA GLY A 77 1.59 -18.94 -8.58
C GLY A 77 1.64 -17.93 -9.73
N ALA A 78 1.69 -16.63 -9.42
CA ALA A 78 1.86 -15.58 -10.42
C ALA A 78 3.29 -15.45 -10.98
N ARG A 79 4.34 -16.05 -10.40
CA ARG A 79 5.75 -15.80 -10.76
C ARG A 79 6.37 -16.69 -11.84
N ARG A 80 5.82 -17.88 -12.11
CA ARG A 80 6.31 -18.78 -13.20
C ARG A 80 5.95 -18.25 -14.58
#